data_AF-A0AAN7UBU7-F1
#
_entry.id   AF-A0AAN7UBU7-F1
#
_cell.length_a   1.000
_cell.length_b   1.000
_cell.length_c   1.000
_cell.angle_alpha   90.00
_cell.angle_beta   90.00
_cell.angle_gamma   90.00
#
_symmetry.space_group_name_H-M   'P 1'
#
loop_
_entity.id
_entity.type
_entity.pdbx_description
1 polymer ?
#
loop_
_entity_poly.entity_id
_entity_poly.type
_entity_poly.pdbx_seq_one_letter_code
_entity_poly.pdbx_strand_id
1 'polypeptide(L)'
;MRPSAIIPVYALPRTIGGKLDRVASRSLSISSAISVKPHQPQLSQHEQRLRKIWMALMPGKLAQLHAIEASSDFFGVGDNSMQIMELQHKWHSELQLKIPLFELFKNSTLSSMANLIASIGRGSGPTAEE
;
A
#
# COMPACT_ATOMS: atom_id res chain seq x y z
N MET A 1 0.77 -14.29 -9.47
CA MET A 1 0.48 -12.91 -9.93
C MET A 1 -0.95 -12.55 -9.57
N ARG A 2 -1.15 -11.57 -8.70
CA ARG A 2 -2.46 -10.98 -8.39
C ARG A 2 -2.51 -9.59 -9.02
N PRO A 3 -3.56 -9.23 -9.79
CA PRO A 3 -3.65 -7.91 -10.39
C PRO A 3 -3.82 -6.82 -9.33
N SER A 4 -3.06 -5.74 -9.44
CA SER A 4 -3.12 -4.55 -8.57
C SER A 4 -4.45 -3.82 -8.60
N ALA A 5 -5.08 -3.81 -9.78
CA ALA A 5 -6.33 -3.11 -10.04
C ALA A 5 -7.06 -3.78 -11.18
N ILE A 6 -8.39 -3.81 -11.10
CA ILE A 6 -9.28 -4.25 -12.17
C ILE A 6 -10.19 -3.06 -12.47
N ILE A 7 -10.12 -2.56 -13.71
CA ILE A 7 -10.82 -1.34 -14.12
C ILE A 7 -11.90 -1.74 -15.14
N PRO A 8 -13.19 -1.60 -14.81
CA PRO A 8 -14.24 -1.80 -15.80
C PRO A 8 -14.16 -0.68 -16.85
N VAL A 9 -14.14 -1.07 -18.12
CA VAL A 9 -14.17 -0.16 -19.27
C VAL A 9 -15.34 -0.55 -20.17
N TYR A 10 -16.01 0.44 -20.75
CA TYR A 10 -17.13 0.19 -21.65
C TYR A 10 -16.70 -0.53 -22.93
N ALA A 11 -15.54 -0.16 -23.47
CA ALA A 11 -14.93 -0.80 -24.64
C ALA A 11 -13.41 -0.68 -24.59
N LEU A 12 -12.73 -1.69 -25.13
CA LEU A 12 -11.28 -1.65 -25.31
C LEU A 12 -10.93 -0.91 -26.61
N PRO A 13 -10.00 0.06 -26.59
CA PRO A 13 -9.53 0.75 -27.78
C PRO A 13 -8.96 -0.22 -28.82
N ARG A 14 -9.42 -0.09 -30.06
CA ARG A 14 -8.92 -0.88 -31.19
C ARG A 14 -8.39 0.03 -32.27
N THR A 15 -7.32 -0.42 -32.92
CA THR A 15 -6.80 0.15 -34.16
C THR A 15 -7.81 0.00 -35.29
N ILE A 16 -7.61 0.73 -36.40
CA ILE A 16 -8.43 0.60 -37.62
C ILE A 16 -8.47 -0.85 -38.13
N GLY A 17 -7.39 -1.61 -37.95
CA GLY A 17 -7.31 -3.03 -38.29
C GLY A 17 -7.91 -3.99 -37.25
N GLY A 18 -8.64 -3.49 -36.25
CA GLY A 18 -9.33 -4.29 -35.24
C GLY A 18 -8.44 -4.86 -34.12
N LYS A 19 -7.11 -4.67 -34.18
CA LYS A 19 -6.17 -5.06 -33.12
C LYS A 19 -6.30 -4.12 -31.92
N LEU A 20 -6.03 -4.62 -30.71
CA LEU A 20 -5.97 -3.81 -29.50
C LEU A 20 -4.95 -2.67 -29.66
N ASP A 21 -5.41 -1.44 -29.50
CA ASP A 21 -4.53 -0.28 -29.47
C ASP A 21 -3.95 -0.11 -28.07
N ARG A 22 -2.69 -0.54 -27.90
CA ARG A 22 -1.99 -0.48 -26.61
C ARG A 22 -1.68 0.95 -26.16
N VAL A 23 -1.52 1.87 -27.10
CA VAL A 23 -1.22 3.27 -26.77
C VAL A 23 -2.50 3.92 -26.23
N ALA A 24 -3.60 3.78 -26.97
CA ALA A 24 -4.91 4.29 -26.54
C ALA A 24 -5.41 3.61 -25.26
N SER A 25 -5.13 2.30 -25.08
CA SER A 25 -5.45 1.58 -23.84
C SER A 25 -4.69 2.12 -22.62
N ARG A 26 -3.43 2.54 -22.78
CA ARG A 26 -2.65 3.15 -21.70
C ARG A 26 -3.10 4.57 -21.36
N SER A 27 -3.71 5.27 -22.31
CA SER A 27 -4.25 6.62 -22.11
C SER A 27 -5.70 6.64 -21.62
N LEU A 28 -6.34 5.47 -21.46
CA LEU A 28 -7.68 5.41 -20.87
C LEU A 28 -7.65 6.09 -19.50
N SER A 29 -8.46 7.14 -19.36
CA SER A 29 -8.61 7.84 -18.09
C SER A 29 -9.23 6.88 -17.10
N ILE A 30 -8.44 6.50 -16.09
CA ILE A 30 -8.93 5.72 -14.97
C ILE A 30 -9.78 6.69 -14.16
N SER A 31 -11.10 6.69 -14.40
CA SER A 31 -12.00 7.59 -13.72
C SER A 31 -11.88 7.36 -12.22
N SER A 32 -11.61 8.43 -11.47
CA SER A 32 -11.64 8.47 -10.01
C SER A 32 -13.00 8.11 -9.43
N ALA A 33 -14.03 7.87 -10.26
CA ALA A 33 -15.32 7.32 -9.84
C ALA A 33 -15.22 5.87 -9.30
N ILE A 34 -14.10 5.16 -9.53
CA ILE A 34 -13.77 3.89 -8.85
C ILE A 34 -13.01 4.16 -7.53
N SER A 35 -12.91 5.41 -7.06
CA SER A 35 -12.66 5.64 -5.64
C SER A 35 -13.82 5.04 -4.88
N VAL A 36 -13.62 3.82 -4.38
CA VAL A 36 -14.33 3.30 -3.22
C VAL A 36 -14.36 4.47 -2.25
N LYS A 37 -15.55 5.06 -2.05
CA LYS A 37 -15.74 6.09 -1.04
C LYS A 37 -15.12 5.53 0.23
N PRO A 38 -14.10 6.17 0.83
CA PRO A 38 -13.51 5.65 2.04
C PRO A 38 -14.64 5.48 3.05
N HIS A 39 -14.93 4.24 3.40
CA HIS A 39 -15.73 3.94 4.55
C HIS A 39 -14.83 4.32 5.72
N GLN A 40 -15.05 5.50 6.30
CA GLN A 40 -14.15 6.06 7.31
C GLN A 40 -14.54 5.58 8.72
N PRO A 41 -13.93 4.53 9.29
CA PRO A 41 -13.54 4.61 10.68
C PRO A 41 -12.41 5.64 10.80
N GLN A 42 -12.43 6.44 11.86
CA GLN A 42 -11.35 7.40 12.12
C GLN A 42 -10.03 6.65 12.29
N LEU A 43 -9.09 6.87 11.38
CA LEU A 43 -7.73 6.34 11.48
C LEU A 43 -7.05 6.95 12.71
N SER A 44 -6.42 6.11 13.53
CA SER A 44 -5.55 6.53 14.63
C SER A 44 -4.35 7.35 14.11
N GLN A 45 -3.71 8.11 14.98
CA GLN A 45 -2.55 8.94 14.61
C GLN A 45 -1.41 8.11 13.97
N HIS A 46 -1.19 6.89 14.48
CA HIS A 46 -0.18 5.97 13.94
C HIS A 46 -0.56 5.48 12.54
N GLU A 47 -1.83 5.09 12.33
CA GLU A 47 -2.32 4.67 11.01
C GLU A 47 -2.26 5.82 9.99
N GLN A 48 -2.56 7.05 10.39
CA GLN A 48 -2.44 8.22 9.51
C GLN A 48 -1.00 8.48 9.08
N ARG A 49 -0.05 8.38 10.01
CA ARG A 49 1.39 8.53 9.71
C ARG A 49 1.84 7.42 8.77
N LEU A 50 1.43 6.18 9.05
CA LEU A 50 1.79 5.03 8.23
C LEU A 50 1.20 5.13 6.83
N ARG A 51 -0.05 5.57 6.70
CA ARG A 51 -0.71 5.81 5.42
C ARG A 51 0.09 6.78 4.55
N LYS A 52 0.65 7.86 5.13
CA LYS A 52 1.49 8.80 4.37
C LYS A 52 2.75 8.15 3.82
N ILE A 53 3.38 7.27 4.61
CA ILE A 53 4.57 6.52 4.17
C ILE A 53 4.19 5.56 3.04
N TRP A 54 3.08 4.84 3.18
CA TRP A 54 2.58 3.96 2.12
C TRP A 54 2.30 4.72 0.82
N MET A 55 1.60 5.86 0.90
CA MET A 55 1.33 6.70 -0.27
C MET A 55 2.61 7.22 -0.95
N ALA A 56 3.68 7.45 -0.19
CA ALA A 56 4.97 7.89 -0.73
C ALA A 56 5.75 6.76 -1.43
N LEU A 57 5.56 5.50 -1.01
CA LEU A 57 6.22 4.32 -1.60
C LEU A 57 5.46 3.78 -2.84
N MET A 58 4.18 4.11 -2.97
CA MET A 58 3.35 3.66 -4.08
C MET A 58 3.50 4.55 -5.32
N PRO A 59 3.55 3.99 -6.54
CA PRO A 59 3.59 4.79 -7.77
C PRO A 59 2.40 5.75 -7.84
N GLY A 60 2.65 7.03 -8.16
CA GLY A 60 1.68 8.13 -8.00
C GLY A 60 0.32 7.95 -8.68
N LYS A 61 0.21 7.14 -9.75
CA LYS A 61 -1.09 6.80 -10.38
C LYS A 61 -1.90 5.79 -9.57
N LEU A 62 -1.26 4.87 -8.84
CA LEU A 62 -1.93 3.86 -8.00
C LEU A 62 -2.30 4.45 -6.63
N ALA A 63 -1.46 5.32 -6.08
CA ALA A 63 -1.74 6.01 -4.82
C ALA A 63 -3.02 6.87 -4.87
N GLN A 64 -3.38 7.39 -6.04
CA GLN A 64 -4.60 8.18 -6.24
C GLN A 64 -5.87 7.33 -6.40
N LEU A 65 -5.72 6.04 -6.72
CA LEU A 65 -6.85 5.13 -6.96
C LEU A 65 -7.27 4.36 -5.71
N HIS A 66 -6.38 4.22 -4.73
CA HIS A 66 -6.65 3.46 -3.52
C HIS A 66 -6.96 4.37 -2.33
N ALA A 67 -8.20 4.27 -1.83
CA ALA A 67 -8.53 4.75 -0.50
C ALA A 67 -7.89 3.80 0.53
N ILE A 68 -6.74 4.18 1.10
CA ILE A 68 -6.08 3.39 2.15
C ILE A 68 -6.83 3.57 3.47
N GLU A 69 -7.41 2.47 3.95
CA GLU A 69 -8.15 2.32 5.21
C GLU A 69 -7.39 1.42 6.19
N ALA A 70 -7.87 1.32 7.44
CA ALA A 70 -7.28 0.47 8.47
C ALA A 70 -7.17 -1.01 8.05
N SER A 71 -8.16 -1.51 7.32
CA SER A 71 -8.22 -2.89 6.78
C SER A 71 -7.49 -3.05 5.45
N SER A 72 -6.92 -1.99 4.88
CA SER A 72 -6.23 -2.07 3.60
C SER A 72 -4.96 -2.90 3.73
N ASP A 73 -4.87 -3.91 2.87
CA ASP A 73 -3.73 -4.81 2.76
C ASP A 73 -2.62 -4.18 1.93
N PHE A 74 -1.39 -4.19 2.46
CA PHE A 74 -0.21 -3.64 1.80
C PHE A 74 0.06 -4.35 0.47
N PHE A 75 -0.17 -5.66 0.38
CA PHE A 75 0.05 -6.44 -0.85
C PHE A 75 -1.14 -6.43 -1.82
N GLY A 76 -2.27 -5.85 -1.41
CA GLY A 76 -3.46 -5.76 -2.25
C GLY A 76 -3.26 -4.94 -3.53
N VAL A 77 -2.19 -4.15 -3.60
CA VAL A 77 -1.96 -3.15 -4.66
C VAL A 77 -0.86 -3.56 -5.66
N GLY A 78 -0.33 -4.79 -5.58
CA GLY A 78 0.58 -5.34 -6.60
C GLY A 78 1.85 -5.98 -6.03
N ASP A 79 2.91 -5.96 -6.85
CA ASP A 79 4.19 -6.61 -6.55
C ASP A 79 5.03 -5.72 -5.62
N ASN A 80 4.79 -5.87 -4.31
CA ASN A 80 5.25 -4.91 -3.30
C ASN A 80 6.46 -5.40 -2.50
N SER A 81 7.17 -6.43 -2.99
CA SER A 81 8.34 -7.02 -2.31
C SER A 81 9.51 -6.04 -2.17
N MET A 82 9.72 -5.15 -3.15
CA MET A 82 10.76 -4.11 -3.01
C MET A 82 10.30 -2.99 -2.09
N GLN A 83 9.01 -2.61 -2.13
CA GLN A 83 8.48 -1.53 -1.30
C GLN A 83 8.41 -1.91 0.17
N ILE A 84 8.18 -3.19 0.50
CA ILE A 84 8.22 -3.64 1.90
C ILE A 84 9.64 -3.64 2.47
N MET A 85 10.65 -3.94 1.64
CA MET A 85 12.05 -3.80 2.04
C MET A 85 12.43 -2.33 2.24
N GLU A 86 11.98 -1.44 1.36
CA GLU A 86 12.19 0.00 1.52
C GLU A 86 11.48 0.55 2.77
N LEU A 87 10.26 0.08 3.03
CA LEU A 87 9.50 0.40 4.25
C LEU A 87 10.25 -0.05 5.52
N GLN A 88 10.74 -1.29 5.52
CA GLN A 88 11.55 -1.82 6.61
C GLN A 88 12.82 -0.99 6.84
N HIS A 89 13.52 -0.62 5.76
CA HIS A 89 14.72 0.22 5.84
C HIS A 89 14.41 1.61 6.42
N LYS A 90 13.32 2.25 5.95
CA LYS A 90 12.87 3.54 6.49
C LYS A 90 12.54 3.46 7.97
N TRP A 91 11.79 2.45 8.41
CA TRP A 91 11.49 2.26 9.83
C TRP A 91 12.72 2.00 10.68
N HIS A 92 13.65 1.19 10.18
CA HIS A 92 14.92 0.97 10.86
C HIS A 92 15.70 2.29 11.01
N SER A 93 15.74 3.13 9.96
CA SER A 93 16.46 4.41 9.98
C SER A 93 15.78 5.49 10.83
N GLU A 94 14.45 5.61 10.78
CA GLU A 94 13.70 6.70 11.42
C GLU A 94 13.27 6.37 12.86
N LEU A 95 12.99 5.11 13.15
CA LEU A 95 12.42 4.66 14.42
C LEU A 95 13.36 3.74 15.21
N GLN A 96 14.53 3.38 14.64
CA GLN A 96 15.46 2.40 15.21
C GLN A 96 14.81 1.02 15.51
N LEU A 97 13.69 0.72 14.84
CA LEU A 97 12.95 -0.52 15.02
C LEU A 97 13.45 -1.57 14.03
N LYS A 98 13.95 -2.69 14.55
CA LYS A 98 14.27 -3.89 13.75
C LYS A 98 13.06 -4.80 13.68
N ILE A 99 12.23 -4.63 12.66
CA ILE A 99 11.10 -5.52 12.42
C ILE A 99 11.53 -6.61 11.41
N PRO A 100 11.42 -7.91 11.74
CA PRO A 100 11.69 -8.98 10.81
C PRO A 100 10.76 -8.91 9.60
N LEU A 101 11.29 -9.17 8.40
CA LEU A 101 10.49 -9.09 7.17
C LEU A 101 9.27 -10.01 7.22
N PHE A 102 9.42 -11.21 7.79
CA PHE A 102 8.32 -12.17 8.00
C PHE A 102 7.15 -11.60 8.81
N GLU A 103 7.42 -10.79 9.84
CA GLU A 103 6.37 -10.15 10.64
C GLU A 103 5.59 -9.11 9.82
N LEU A 104 6.24 -8.45 8.87
CA LEU A 104 5.59 -7.50 7.95
C LEU A 104 4.71 -8.22 6.91
N PHE A 105 5.13 -9.39 6.46
CA PHE A 105 4.30 -10.25 5.62
C PHE A 105 3.08 -10.81 6.37
N LYS A 106 3.24 -11.13 7.66
CA LYS A 106 2.16 -11.63 8.52
C LYS A 106 1.16 -10.55 8.92
N ASN A 107 1.65 -9.34 9.19
CA ASN A 107 0.86 -8.17 9.57
C ASN A 107 0.76 -7.21 8.39
N SER A 108 0.07 -7.62 7.34
CA SER A 108 0.08 -6.91 6.07
C SER A 108 -0.91 -5.74 5.99
N THR A 109 -1.85 -5.62 6.92
CA THR A 109 -2.83 -4.53 6.92
C THR A 109 -2.31 -3.27 7.60
N LEU A 110 -2.86 -2.10 7.24
CA LEU A 110 -2.46 -0.82 7.85
C LEU A 110 -2.60 -0.85 9.39
N SER A 111 -3.71 -1.39 9.89
CA SER A 111 -3.98 -1.49 11.33
C SER A 111 -3.03 -2.46 12.04
N SER A 112 -2.73 -3.61 11.43
CA SER A 112 -1.82 -4.59 12.03
C SER A 112 -0.38 -4.07 12.06
N MET A 113 0.10 -3.43 10.99
CA MET A 113 1.40 -2.76 10.99
C MET A 113 1.47 -1.62 12.01
N ALA A 114 0.44 -0.78 12.10
CA ALA A 114 0.40 0.31 13.09
C ALA A 114 0.43 -0.23 14.52
N ASN A 115 -0.31 -1.31 14.81
CA ASN A 115 -0.29 -1.99 16.11
C ASN A 115 1.07 -2.61 16.42
N LEU A 116 1.74 -3.20 15.44
CA LEU A 116 3.07 -3.78 15.60
C LEU A 116 4.11 -2.71 15.92
N ILE A 117 4.06 -1.55 15.27
CA ILE A 117 4.94 -0.42 15.60
C ILE A 117 4.63 0.11 17.00
N ALA A 118 3.35 0.22 17.36
CA ALA A 118 2.93 0.70 18.67
C ALA A 118 3.27 -0.27 19.82
N SER A 119 3.28 -1.58 19.57
CA SER A 119 3.70 -2.57 20.57
C SER A 119 5.20 -2.54 20.78
N ILE A 120 6.00 -2.47 19.72
CA ILE A 120 7.46 -2.43 19.81
C ILE A 120 7.95 -1.09 20.38
N GLY A 121 7.35 0.03 19.96
CA GLY A 121 7.68 1.36 20.51
C GLY A 121 7.35 1.54 21.99
N ARG A 122 6.47 0.69 22.56
CA ARG A 122 6.22 0.60 24.00
C ARG A 122 7.08 -0.44 24.71
N GLY A 123 7.74 -1.33 23.94
CA GLY A 123 8.55 -2.45 24.43
C GLY A 123 10.05 -2.16 24.54
N SER A 124 10.53 -0.97 24.17
CA SER A 124 11.93 -0.56 24.39
C SER A 124 12.17 -0.12 25.85
N GLY A 125 11.96 -1.05 26.79
CA GLY A 125 12.73 -1.14 28.03
C GLY A 125 13.88 -2.13 27.81
N PRO A 126 15.03 -1.98 28.48
CA PRO A 126 16.25 -2.69 28.12
C PRO A 126 16.11 -4.19 28.44
N THR A 127 16.03 -5.03 27.42
CA THR A 127 16.35 -6.45 27.59
C THR A 127 17.85 -6.60 27.47
N ALA A 128 18.46 -6.71 28.65
CA ALA A 128 19.84 -7.04 28.89
C ALA A 128 20.28 -8.29 28.11
N GLU A 129 21.51 -8.24 27.63
CA GLU A 129 22.37 -9.41 27.48
C GLU A 129 22.42 -10.17 28.82
N GLU A 130 22.05 -11.45 28.83
CA GLU A 130 22.74 -12.53 29.54
C GLU A 130 22.33 -13.89 28.97
#